data_AF-A0A9N8Q0I4-F1
#
_entry.id   AF-A0A9N8Q0I4-F1
#
_cell.length_a   1.000
_cell.length_b   1.000
_cell.length_c   1.000
_cell.angle_alpha   90.00
_cell.angle_beta   90.00
_cell.angle_gamma   90.00
#
_symmetry.space_group_name_H-M   'P 1'
#
loop_
_entity.id
_entity.type
_entity.pdbx_description
1 polymer ?
#
loop_
_entity_poly.entity_id
_entity_poly.type
_entity_poly.pdbx_seq_one_letter_code
_entity_poly.pdbx_strand_id
1 'polypeptide(L)'
;MANKYGFSDLECKIILDQIERRAKLRKEFLKQRTDPCKHANEAGYVFDKAIQNWYSMKVTTLDHFPFNFRTIRFAVMSILIPMGSFGYLLWSTRTKKERERRCGRLKYGDRPWKLA
;
A
#
# COMPACT_ATOMS: atom_id res chain seq x y z
N MET A 1 -40.28 -10.65 -9.16
CA MET A 1 -40.36 -11.53 -10.35
C MET A 1 -39.02 -11.41 -11.07
N ALA A 2 -38.33 -12.50 -11.37
CA ALA A 2 -37.00 -12.41 -12.01
C ALA A 2 -37.16 -12.06 -13.50
N ASN A 3 -36.37 -11.11 -14.00
CA ASN A 3 -36.34 -10.75 -15.42
C ASN A 3 -35.79 -11.90 -16.29
N LYS A 4 -35.84 -11.73 -17.62
CA LYS A 4 -35.28 -12.64 -18.65
C LYS A 4 -33.85 -13.16 -18.38
N TYR A 5 -33.08 -12.48 -17.54
CA TYR A 5 -31.69 -12.80 -17.19
C TYR A 5 -31.51 -13.38 -15.78
N GLY A 6 -32.59 -13.62 -15.04
CA GLY A 6 -32.54 -14.16 -13.67
C GLY A 6 -32.17 -13.15 -12.58
N PHE A 7 -31.93 -11.88 -12.94
CA PHE A 7 -31.61 -10.80 -11.99
C PHE A 7 -32.86 -10.08 -11.48
N SER A 8 -32.71 -9.45 -10.31
CA SER A 8 -33.67 -8.47 -9.81
C SER A 8 -33.72 -7.23 -10.72
N ASP A 9 -34.87 -6.55 -10.77
CA ASP A 9 -35.06 -5.34 -11.60
C ASP A 9 -34.04 -4.24 -11.26
N LEU A 10 -33.69 -4.11 -9.97
CA LEU A 10 -32.68 -3.15 -9.49
C LEU A 10 -31.27 -3.49 -9.98
N GLU A 11 -30.89 -4.77 -9.88
CA GLU A 11 -29.57 -5.24 -10.32
C GLU A 11 -29.42 -5.05 -11.84
N CYS A 12 -30.48 -5.35 -12.59
CA CYS A 12 -30.51 -5.14 -14.03
C CYS A 12 -30.25 -3.67 -14.40
N LYS A 13 -30.89 -2.72 -13.71
CA LYS A 13 -30.64 -1.28 -13.90
C LYS A 13 -29.19 -0.90 -13.60
N ILE A 14 -28.65 -1.36 -12.46
CA ILE A 14 -27.27 -1.06 -12.07
C ILE A 14 -26.28 -1.57 -13.12
N ILE A 15 -26.50 -2.79 -13.65
CA ILE A 15 -25.64 -3.40 -14.66
C ILE A 15 -25.71 -2.59 -15.97
N LEU A 16 -26.92 -2.21 -16.42
CA LEU A 16 -27.09 -1.38 -17.61
C LEU A 16 -26.38 -0.03 -17.48
N ASP A 17 -26.54 0.65 -16.35
CA ASP A 17 -25.86 1.92 -16.08
C ASP A 17 -24.33 1.78 -16.06
N GLN A 18 -23.80 0.64 -15.58
CA GLN A 18 -22.36 0.36 -15.62
C GLN A 18 -21.87 0.12 -17.05
N ILE A 19 -22.63 -0.63 -17.85
CA ILE A 19 -22.31 -0.90 -19.26
C ILE A 19 -22.30 0.41 -20.05
N GLU A 20 -23.32 1.25 -19.87
CA GLU A 20 -23.43 2.55 -20.53
C GLU A 20 -22.25 3.46 -20.17
N ARG A 21 -21.93 3.58 -18.88
CA ARG A 21 -20.76 4.36 -18.43
C ARG A 21 -19.45 3.87 -19.06
N ARG A 22 -19.21 2.55 -19.09
CA ARG A 22 -18.02 1.97 -19.72
C ARG A 22 -17.97 2.26 -21.22
N ALA A 23 -19.09 2.11 -21.92
CA ALA A 23 -19.17 2.38 -23.34
C ALA A 23 -18.87 3.86 -23.66
N LYS A 24 -19.41 4.79 -22.85
CA LYS A 24 -19.15 6.22 -22.97
C LYS A 24 -17.67 6.56 -22.79
N LEU A 25 -17.06 6.10 -21.69
CA LEU A 25 -15.64 6.37 -21.38
C LEU A 25 -14.72 5.77 -22.46
N ARG A 26 -15.02 4.55 -22.93
CA ARG A 26 -14.27 3.92 -24.02
C ARG A 26 -14.36 4.73 -25.32
N LYS A 27 -15.55 5.25 -25.65
CA LYS A 27 -15.75 6.11 -26.83
C LYS A 27 -14.95 7.41 -26.73
N GLU A 28 -14.93 8.04 -25.56
CA GLU A 28 -14.14 9.25 -25.31
C GLU A 28 -12.63 8.97 -25.45
N PHE A 29 -12.14 7.87 -24.86
CA PHE A 29 -10.75 7.46 -24.99
C PHE A 29 -10.36 7.17 -26.44
N LEU A 30 -11.18 6.40 -27.16
CA LEU A 30 -10.93 6.10 -28.57
C LEU A 30 -10.89 7.37 -29.41
N LYS A 31 -11.83 8.30 -29.21
CA LYS A 31 -11.86 9.60 -29.90
C LYS A 31 -10.55 10.36 -29.68
N GLN A 32 -10.07 10.44 -28.44
CA GLN A 32 -8.85 11.16 -28.12
C GLN A 32 -7.61 10.46 -28.68
N ARG A 33 -7.56 9.12 -28.62
CA ARG A 33 -6.44 8.29 -29.10
C ARG A 33 -6.29 8.26 -30.61
N THR A 34 -7.39 8.30 -31.37
CA THR A 34 -7.34 8.20 -32.84
C THR A 34 -7.25 9.56 -33.54
N ASP A 35 -7.28 10.68 -32.82
CA ASP A 35 -7.25 12.03 -33.39
C ASP A 35 -5.83 12.38 -33.91
N PRO A 36 -5.60 12.44 -35.24
CA PRO A 36 -4.26 12.65 -35.79
C PRO A 36 -3.72 14.06 -35.51
N CYS A 37 -4.60 15.07 -35.44
CA CYS A 37 -4.20 16.46 -35.22
C CYS A 37 -3.67 16.67 -33.80
N LYS A 38 -4.17 15.91 -32.82
CA LYS A 38 -3.67 15.96 -31.44
C LYS A 38 -2.32 15.26 -31.27
N HIS A 39 -2.08 14.16 -31.97
CA HIS A 39 -0.84 13.40 -31.85
C HIS A 39 0.31 13.95 -32.70
N ALA A 40 0.02 14.81 -33.69
CA ALA A 40 1.03 15.46 -34.52
C ALA A 40 1.94 16.44 -33.76
N ASN A 41 1.45 17.05 -32.67
CA ASN A 41 2.15 18.09 -31.91
C ASN A 41 2.77 17.55 -30.59
N GLU A 42 3.39 16.36 -30.59
CA GLU A 42 4.13 15.78 -29.43
C GLU A 42 3.30 15.13 -28.29
N ALA A 43 1.99 14.96 -28.45
CA ALA A 43 1.17 14.29 -27.43
C ALA A 43 1.30 12.75 -27.52
N GLY A 44 2.32 12.18 -26.87
CA GLY A 44 2.54 10.73 -26.80
C GLY A 44 1.58 9.95 -25.89
N TYR A 45 0.69 10.63 -25.14
CA TYR A 45 -0.22 9.98 -24.20
C TYR A 45 -1.59 10.69 -24.11
N VAL A 46 -2.63 9.90 -23.78
CA VAL A 46 -3.98 10.40 -23.50
C VAL A 46 -4.10 10.64 -22.00
N PHE A 47 -4.43 11.87 -21.62
CA PHE A 47 -4.62 12.23 -20.22
C PHE A 47 -5.92 11.65 -19.66
N ASP A 48 -5.82 10.83 -18.61
CA ASP A 48 -6.97 10.30 -17.87
C ASP A 48 -7.14 11.00 -16.51
N LYS A 49 -8.26 11.71 -16.37
CA LYS A 49 -8.64 12.38 -15.13
C LYS A 49 -8.83 11.41 -13.96
N ALA A 50 -9.33 10.20 -14.20
CA ALA A 50 -9.56 9.23 -13.14
C ALA A 50 -8.23 8.75 -12.52
N ILE A 51 -7.23 8.53 -13.38
CA ILE A 51 -5.87 8.18 -12.95
C ILE A 51 -5.24 9.33 -12.18
N GLN A 52 -5.30 10.56 -12.69
CA GLN A 52 -4.77 11.72 -11.95
C GLN A 52 -5.45 11.88 -10.59
N ASN A 53 -6.78 11.79 -10.51
CA ASN A 53 -7.50 11.89 -9.25
C ASN A 53 -7.06 10.82 -8.24
N TRP A 54 -6.83 9.58 -8.71
CA TRP A 54 -6.32 8.52 -7.85
C TRP A 54 -4.92 8.84 -7.32
N TYR A 55 -4.01 9.32 -8.18
CA TYR A 55 -2.69 9.76 -7.75
C TYR A 55 -2.77 10.93 -6.76
N SER A 56 -3.59 11.94 -7.04
CA SER A 56 -3.80 13.07 -6.15
C SER A 56 -4.27 12.60 -4.77
N MET A 57 -5.25 11.69 -4.72
CA MET A 57 -5.74 11.12 -3.46
C MET A 57 -4.67 10.32 -2.69
N LYS A 58 -3.72 9.68 -3.40
CA LYS A 58 -2.58 8.99 -2.78
C LYS A 58 -1.56 9.95 -2.20
N VAL A 59 -1.36 11.10 -2.83
CA VAL A 59 -0.43 12.13 -2.33
C VAL A 59 -1.05 12.87 -1.13
N THR A 60 -2.35 13.18 -1.18
CA THR A 60 -3.06 13.90 -0.11
C THR A 60 -3.57 12.99 1.01
N THR A 61 -3.00 11.78 1.19
CA THR A 61 -3.46 10.85 2.24
C THR A 61 -3.27 11.39 3.65
N LEU A 62 -2.24 12.21 3.85
CA LEU A 62 -1.95 12.81 5.16
C LEU A 62 -2.99 13.88 5.53
N ASP A 63 -3.43 14.68 4.56
CA ASP A 63 -4.45 15.73 4.77
C ASP A 63 -5.80 15.15 5.22
N HIS A 64 -6.09 13.92 4.80
CA HIS A 64 -7.34 13.21 5.10
C HIS A 64 -7.16 12.14 6.18
N PHE A 65 -6.03 12.13 6.90
CA PHE A 65 -5.75 11.11 7.90
C PHE A 65 -6.62 11.29 9.16
N PRO A 66 -7.50 10.32 9.50
CA PRO A 66 -8.29 10.41 10.73
C PRO A 66 -7.50 9.86 11.93
N PHE A 67 -7.41 10.67 12.98
CA PHE A 67 -6.86 10.22 14.25
C PHE A 67 -7.90 9.41 15.03
N ASN A 68 -7.83 8.07 14.91
CA ASN A 68 -8.77 7.12 15.48
C ASN A 68 -8.05 6.07 16.31
N PHE A 69 -8.76 5.42 17.24
CA PHE A 69 -8.16 4.33 18.04
C PHE A 69 -7.62 3.17 17.18
N ARG A 70 -8.25 2.90 16.03
CA ARG A 70 -7.78 1.89 15.07
C ARG A 70 -6.42 2.27 14.46
N THR A 71 -6.23 3.53 14.08
CA THR A 71 -4.98 3.99 13.45
C THR A 71 -3.85 4.06 14.46
N ILE A 72 -4.12 4.51 15.68
CA ILE A 72 -3.13 4.51 16.78
C ILE A 72 -2.67 3.10 17.11
N ARG A 73 -3.60 2.15 17.31
CA ARG A 73 -3.26 0.75 17.60
C ARG A 73 -2.41 0.14 16.49
N PHE A 74 -2.70 0.45 15.23
CA PHE A 74 -1.87 0.01 14.11
C PHE A 74 -0.45 0.58 14.21
N ALA A 75 -0.29 1.87 14.48
CA ALA A 75 1.02 2.50 14.64
C ALA A 75 1.83 1.89 15.79
N VAL A 76 1.21 1.68 16.96
CA VAL A 76 1.87 1.06 18.12
C VAL A 76 2.34 -0.36 17.78
N MET A 77 1.47 -1.18 17.18
CA MET A 77 1.76 -2.57 16.88
C MET A 77 2.80 -2.75 15.76
N SER A 78 2.78 -1.89 14.75
CA SER A 78 3.66 -2.02 13.58
C SER A 78 5.00 -1.31 13.74
N ILE A 79 5.08 -0.25 14.56
CA ILE A 79 6.30 0.57 14.70
C ILE A 79 6.91 0.40 16.08
N LEU A 80 6.16 0.73 17.14
CA LEU A 80 6.73 0.81 18.48
C LEU A 80 7.10 -0.57 19.05
N ILE A 81 6.26 -1.59 18.86
CA ILE A 81 6.52 -2.93 19.37
C ILE A 81 7.74 -3.58 18.70
N PRO A 82 7.87 -3.61 17.36
CA PRO A 82 9.06 -4.17 16.72
C PRO A 82 10.34 -3.43 17.13
N MET A 83 10.30 -2.10 17.18
CA MET A 83 11.45 -1.30 17.57
C MET A 83 11.85 -1.54 19.05
N GLY A 84 10.89 -1.60 19.96
CA GLY A 84 11.12 -1.91 21.37
C GLY A 84 11.60 -3.34 21.61
N SER A 85 10.98 -4.32 20.94
CA SER A 85 11.36 -5.73 21.06
C SER A 85 12.76 -5.99 20.52
N PHE A 86 13.12 -5.40 19.38
CA PHE A 86 14.48 -5.47 18.85
C PHE A 86 15.51 -4.87 19.81
N GLY A 87 15.21 -3.69 20.37
CA GLY A 87 16.06 -3.06 21.38
C GLY A 87 16.27 -3.94 22.62
N TYR A 88 15.20 -4.55 23.13
CA TYR A 88 15.26 -5.46 24.27
C TYR A 88 16.06 -6.74 23.97
N LEU A 89 15.88 -7.34 22.79
CA LEU A 89 16.64 -8.50 22.35
C LEU A 89 18.14 -8.19 22.25
N LEU A 90 18.50 -7.03 21.69
CA LEU A 90 19.89 -6.60 21.62
C LEU A 90 20.50 -6.36 23.00
N TRP A 91 19.77 -5.66 23.87
CA TRP A 91 20.23 -5.38 25.23
C TRP A 91 20.42 -6.68 26.05
N SER A 92 19.44 -7.58 26.00
CA SER A 92 19.48 -8.83 26.75
C SER A 92 20.59 -9.77 26.26
N THR A 93 20.79 -9.88 24.94
CA THR A 93 21.89 -10.68 24.37
C THR A 93 23.26 -10.10 24.72
N ARG A 94 23.43 -8.77 24.65
CA ARG A 94 24.66 -8.09 25.07
C ARG A 94 24.95 -8.32 26.55
N THR A 95 23.95 -8.11 27.42
CA THR A 95 24.11 -8.24 28.87
C THR A 95 24.44 -9.68 29.29
N LYS A 96 23.79 -10.67 28.68
CA LYS A 96 24.12 -12.10 28.90
C LYS A 96 25.55 -12.41 28.49
N LYS A 97 25.97 -11.97 27.29
CA LYS A 97 27.35 -12.14 26.79
C LYS A 97 28.39 -11.47 27.70
N GLU A 98 28.11 -10.26 28.20
CA GLU A 98 29.02 -9.59 29.13
C GLU A 98 29.11 -10.31 30.47
N ARG A 99 27.99 -10.80 31.01
CA ARG A 99 27.94 -11.55 32.26
C ARG A 99 28.75 -12.84 32.18
N GLU A 100 28.59 -13.62 31.11
CA GLU A 100 29.33 -14.87 30.90
C GLU A 100 30.85 -14.65 30.86
N ARG A 101 31.29 -13.55 30.25
CA ARG A 101 32.70 -13.15 30.21
C ARG A 101 33.22 -12.76 31.60
N ARG A 102 32.46 -11.94 32.34
CA ARG A 102 32.86 -11.48 33.68
C ARG A 102 32.88 -12.60 34.72
N CYS A 103 31.98 -13.58 34.61
CA CYS A 103 31.96 -14.75 35.48
C CYS A 103 33.00 -15.82 35.10
N GLY A 104 33.82 -15.61 34.06
CA GLY A 104 34.84 -16.57 33.63
C GLY A 104 34.30 -17.86 33.02
N ARG A 105 33.01 -17.92 32.67
CA ARG A 105 32.37 -19.11 32.08
C ARG A 105 32.79 -19.35 30.62
N LEU A 106 33.25 -18.29 29.95
CA LEU A 106 33.73 -18.35 28.57
C LEU A 106 35.24 -18.19 28.56
N LYS A 107 35.98 -19.17 28.01
CA LYS A 107 37.43 -19.03 27.80
C LYS A 107 37.69 -17.95 26.74
N TYR A 108 38.84 -17.28 26.83
CA TYR A 108 39.18 -16.16 25.94
C TYR A 108 39.25 -16.56 24.46
N GLY A 109 39.65 -17.81 24.17
CA GLY A 109 39.71 -18.40 22.81
C GLY A 109 38.36 -18.76 22.21
N ASP A 110 37.37 -19.14 23.03
CA ASP A 110 36.06 -19.61 22.57
C ASP A 110 35.10 -18.46 22.22
N ARG A 111 35.62 -17.26 21.94
CA ARG A 111 34.80 -16.08 21.61
C ARG A 111 34.39 -16.10 20.15
N PRO A 112 33.09 -16.18 19.82
CA PRO A 112 32.61 -16.45 18.46
C PRO A 112 32.78 -15.30 17.45
N TRP A 113 33.38 -14.18 17.83
CA TRP A 113 33.41 -12.94 17.02
C TRP A 113 34.79 -12.29 16.89
N LYS A 114 35.83 -12.85 17.53
CA LYS A 114 37.15 -12.21 17.62
C LYS A 114 38.28 -12.97 16.93
N LEU A 115 38.06 -14.24 16.58
CA LEU A 115 39.02 -15.15 15.94
C LEU A 115 38.42 -15.86 14.72
N ALA A 116 37.33 -15.31 14.17
CA ALA A 116 36.82 -15.68 12.85
C ALA A 116 37.50 -14.81 11.79
#